data_AF-A0AAE3ZNM9-F1
#
_entry.id   AF-A0AAE3ZNM9-F1
#
_cell.length_a   1.000
_cell.length_b   1.000
_cell.length_c   1.000
_cell.angle_alpha   90.00
_cell.angle_beta   90.00
_cell.angle_gamma   90.00
#
_symmetry.space_group_name_H-M   'P 1'
#
loop_
_entity.id
_entity.type
_entity.pdbx_description
1 polymer ?
#
loop_
_entity_poly.entity_id
_entity_poly.type
_entity_poly.pdbx_seq_one_letter_code
_entity_poly.pdbx_strand_id
1 'polypeptide(L)'
;MSNGFAVSADELSLHGANVERVATGVDTAVDAARTVRTGGDAYGVLCQFFPAALGQVTDRWTVAGAAMADGLRDSARRLEVAARSYADTDEQAAQSLSRLGRRR
;
A
#
# COMPACT_ATOMS: atom_id res chain seq x y z
N MET A 1 -27.44 -6.94 17.55
CA MET A 1 -26.57 -5.76 17.42
C MET A 1 -25.22 -6.28 16.98
N SER A 2 -24.85 -6.10 15.72
CA SER A 2 -23.55 -6.56 15.23
C SER A 2 -22.46 -5.80 15.97
N ASN A 3 -21.55 -6.52 16.63
CA ASN A 3 -20.30 -5.99 17.16
C ASN A 3 -19.44 -5.52 15.98
N GLY A 4 -19.79 -4.37 15.39
CA GLY A 4 -18.98 -3.69 14.41
C GLY A 4 -17.75 -3.14 15.10
N PHE A 5 -16.57 -3.39 14.53
CA PHE A 5 -15.36 -2.70 14.95
C PHE A 5 -15.61 -1.19 14.86
N ALA A 6 -15.52 -0.49 15.99
CA ALA A 6 -15.59 0.96 16.02
C ALA A 6 -14.26 1.49 15.48
N VAL A 7 -14.22 1.75 14.16
CA VAL A 7 -13.08 2.36 13.49
C VAL A 7 -13.48 3.77 13.07
N SER A 8 -12.64 4.76 13.36
CA SER A 8 -12.84 6.15 12.95
C SER A 8 -12.36 6.39 11.51
N ALA A 9 -12.91 7.42 10.86
CA ALA A 9 -12.44 7.86 9.54
C ALA A 9 -10.95 8.25 9.55
N ASP A 10 -10.47 8.82 10.66
CA ASP A 10 -9.07 9.19 10.85
C ASP A 10 -8.15 7.97 10.93
N GLU A 11 -8.54 6.92 11.65
CA GLU A 11 -7.78 5.66 11.71
C GLU A 11 -7.70 4.97 10.35
N LEU A 12 -8.79 4.98 9.58
CA LEU A 12 -8.79 4.44 8.21
C LEU A 12 -7.85 5.24 7.29
N SER A 13 -7.88 6.56 7.39
CA SER A 13 -7.00 7.46 6.61
C SER A 13 -5.53 7.25 6.98
N LEU A 14 -5.23 7.15 8.27
CA LEU A 14 -3.89 6.85 8.76
C LEU A 14 -3.40 5.48 8.28
N HIS A 15 -4.27 4.47 8.30
CA HIS A 15 -3.93 3.15 7.80
C HIS A 15 -3.68 3.16 6.29
N GLY A 16 -4.52 3.84 5.50
CA GLY A 16 -4.29 4.05 4.07
C GLY A 16 -2.93 4.66 3.78
N ALA A 17 -2.56 5.72 4.50
CA ALA A 17 -1.25 6.36 4.39
C ALA A 17 -0.09 5.42 4.80
N ASN A 18 -0.27 4.58 5.82
CA ASN A 18 0.71 3.56 6.19
C ASN A 18 0.91 2.54 5.06
N VAL A 19 -0.17 2.07 4.44
CA VAL A 19 -0.13 1.10 3.33
C VAL A 19 0.56 1.71 2.10
N GLU A 20 0.25 2.96 1.74
CA GLU A 20 0.92 3.68 0.65
C GLU A 20 2.43 3.81 0.87
N ARG A 21 2.85 4.02 2.13
CA ARG A 21 4.27 4.07 2.49
C ARG A 21 4.96 2.72 2.28
N VAL A 22 4.27 1.62 2.57
CA VAL A 22 4.79 0.26 2.26
C VAL A 22 4.90 0.07 0.76
N ALA A 23 3.89 0.48 -0.03
CA ALA A 23 3.94 0.40 -1.50
C ALA A 23 5.16 1.14 -2.06
N THR A 24 5.44 2.35 -1.54
CA THR A 24 6.62 3.14 -1.90
C THR A 24 7.93 2.44 -1.55
N GLY A 25 7.99 1.75 -0.41
CA GLY A 25 9.15 0.94 -0.02
C GLY A 25 9.38 -0.24 -0.96
N VAL A 26 8.31 -0.90 -1.42
CA VAL A 26 8.39 -1.98 -2.41
C VAL A 26 8.93 -1.45 -3.74
N ASP A 27 8.44 -0.30 -4.22
CA ASP A 27 8.95 0.32 -5.45
C ASP A 27 10.44 0.66 -5.34
N THR A 28 10.86 1.21 -4.21
CA THR A 28 12.28 1.50 -3.95
C THR A 28 13.12 0.24 -4.08
N ALA A 29 12.63 -0.88 -3.55
CA ALA A 29 13.32 -2.16 -3.65
C ALA A 29 13.30 -2.74 -5.09
N VAL A 30 12.20 -2.56 -5.84
CA VAL A 30 12.12 -2.89 -7.29
C VAL A 30 13.15 -2.11 -8.10
N ASP A 31 13.28 -0.81 -7.86
CA ASP A 31 14.26 0.03 -8.54
C ASP A 31 15.70 -0.33 -8.15
N ALA A 32 15.94 -0.67 -6.88
CA ALA A 32 17.22 -1.23 -6.45
C ALA A 32 17.53 -2.54 -7.18
N ALA A 33 16.57 -3.44 -7.31
CA ALA A 33 16.75 -4.71 -8.02
C ALA A 33 17.07 -4.52 -9.52
N ARG A 34 16.49 -3.50 -10.16
CA ARG A 34 16.80 -3.16 -11.57
C ARG A 34 18.21 -2.58 -11.75
N THR A 35 18.70 -1.85 -10.75
CA THR A 35 19.98 -1.14 -10.80
C THR A 35 21.15 -2.00 -10.34
N VAL A 36 20.96 -2.87 -9.34
CA VAL A 36 21.99 -3.79 -8.82
C VAL A 36 22.09 -5.03 -9.72
N ARG A 37 22.54 -4.82 -10.96
CA ARG A 37 22.97 -5.88 -11.87
C ARG A 37 24.49 -5.84 -11.98
N THR A 38 25.16 -6.39 -10.98
CA THR A 38 26.62 -6.56 -10.99
C THR A 38 27.04 -7.50 -12.11
N GLY A 39 28.08 -7.14 -12.87
CA GLY A 39 28.68 -8.01 -13.89
C GLY A 39 29.23 -9.31 -13.30
N GLY A 40 29.46 -10.31 -14.16
CA GLY A 40 29.97 -11.62 -13.72
C GLY A 40 31.35 -11.56 -13.06
N ASP A 41 32.13 -10.52 -13.37
CA ASP A 41 33.41 -10.19 -12.75
C ASP A 41 33.30 -9.87 -11.25
N ALA A 42 32.14 -9.38 -10.77
CA ALA A 42 31.92 -9.10 -9.35
C ALA A 42 31.82 -10.35 -8.46
N TYR A 43 31.55 -11.52 -9.04
CA TYR A 43 31.35 -12.78 -8.28
C TYR A 43 32.61 -13.67 -8.25
N GLY A 44 33.68 -13.28 -8.94
CA GLY A 44 34.91 -14.07 -9.04
C GLY A 44 34.76 -15.31 -9.94
N VAL A 45 35.90 -15.95 -10.27
CA VAL A 45 35.97 -17.03 -11.29
C VAL A 45 35.13 -18.26 -10.92
N LEU A 46 35.02 -18.60 -9.64
CA LEU A 46 34.29 -19.78 -9.20
C LEU A 46 32.76 -19.63 -9.29
N CYS A 47 32.24 -18.39 -9.30
CA CYS A 47 30.82 -18.12 -9.25
C CYS A 47 30.27 -17.49 -10.56
N GLN A 48 30.94 -17.71 -11.69
CA GLN A 48 30.53 -17.12 -12.98
C GLN A 48 29.12 -17.52 -13.45
N PHE A 49 28.57 -18.63 -12.94
CA PHE A 49 27.20 -19.06 -13.24
C PHE A 49 26.13 -18.27 -12.46
N PHE A 50 26.53 -17.65 -11.34
CA PHE A 50 25.62 -17.03 -10.37
C PHE A 50 24.86 -15.81 -10.92
N PRO A 51 25.45 -14.90 -11.72
CA PRO A 51 24.73 -13.77 -12.30
C PRO A 51 23.53 -14.17 -13.14
N ALA A 52 23.64 -15.25 -13.92
CA ALA A 52 22.55 -15.72 -14.77
C ALA A 52 21.41 -16.36 -13.95
N ALA A 53 21.74 -17.06 -12.88
CA ALA A 53 20.75 -17.61 -11.95
C ALA A 53 20.04 -16.49 -11.16
N LEU A 54 20.82 -15.54 -10.63
CA LEU A 54 20.29 -14.38 -9.91
C LEU A 54 19.43 -13.50 -10.81
N GLY A 55 19.87 -13.21 -12.03
CA GLY A 55 19.12 -12.37 -12.97
C GLY A 55 17.69 -12.88 -13.19
N GLN A 56 17.51 -14.19 -13.39
CA GLN A 56 16.17 -14.78 -13.54
C GLN A 56 15.29 -14.62 -12.29
N VAL A 57 15.87 -14.76 -11.09
CA VAL A 57 15.16 -14.57 -9.83
C VAL A 57 14.79 -13.10 -9.65
N THR A 58 15.74 -12.20 -9.90
CA THR A 58 15.55 -10.75 -9.81
C THR A 58 14.49 -10.26 -10.79
N ASP A 59 14.49 -10.73 -12.04
CA ASP A 59 13.48 -10.37 -13.04
C ASP A 59 12.07 -10.76 -12.58
N ARG A 60 11.89 -12.01 -12.12
CA ARG A 60 10.59 -12.45 -11.56
C ARG A 60 10.18 -11.63 -10.35
N TRP A 61 11.14 -11.30 -9.49
CA TRP A 61 10.88 -10.50 -8.30
C TRP A 61 10.51 -9.06 -8.66
N THR A 62 11.13 -8.43 -9.66
CA THR A 62 10.77 -7.07 -10.08
C THR A 62 9.35 -6.99 -10.64
N VAL A 63 8.90 -8.00 -11.40
CA VAL A 63 7.53 -8.09 -11.91
C VAL A 63 6.54 -8.28 -10.75
N ALA A 64 6.82 -9.24 -9.87
CA ALA A 64 5.96 -9.52 -8.73
C ALA A 64 5.90 -8.32 -7.77
N GLY A 65 7.03 -7.67 -7.49
CA GLY A 65 7.14 -6.50 -6.64
C GLY A 65 6.37 -5.30 -7.18
N ALA A 66 6.45 -5.03 -8.48
CA ALA A 66 5.65 -3.97 -9.10
C ALA A 66 4.14 -4.24 -8.95
N ALA A 67 3.69 -5.48 -9.20
CA ALA A 67 2.30 -5.87 -9.00
C ALA A 67 1.86 -5.78 -7.52
N MET A 68 2.76 -6.10 -6.58
CA MET A 68 2.51 -5.94 -5.15
C MET A 68 2.34 -4.46 -4.79
N ALA A 69 3.21 -3.57 -5.28
CA ALA A 69 3.11 -2.14 -5.04
C ALA A 69 1.77 -1.58 -5.54
N ASP A 70 1.34 -1.96 -6.75
CA ASP A 70 0.04 -1.57 -7.30
C ASP A 70 -1.14 -2.10 -6.47
N GLY A 71 -1.08 -3.34 -6.01
CA GLY A 71 -2.11 -3.92 -5.12
C GLY A 71 -2.18 -3.22 -3.76
N LEU A 72 -1.04 -2.81 -3.21
CA LEU A 72 -1.00 -2.02 -1.98
C LEU A 72 -1.59 -0.63 -2.19
N ARG A 73 -1.31 0.04 -3.31
CA ARG A 73 -1.91 1.33 -3.66
C ARG A 73 -3.42 1.25 -3.86
N ASP A 74 -3.91 0.20 -4.52
CA ASP A 74 -5.34 -0.03 -4.64
C ASP A 74 -5.99 -0.22 -3.26
N SER A 75 -5.32 -0.97 -2.38
CA SER A 75 -5.78 -1.16 -1.00
C SER A 75 -5.80 0.15 -0.20
N ALA A 76 -4.75 0.97 -0.30
CA ALA A 76 -4.69 2.29 0.32
C ALA A 76 -5.84 3.19 -0.16
N ARG A 77 -6.08 3.23 -1.48
CA ARG A 77 -7.19 3.99 -2.07
C ARG A 77 -8.56 3.52 -1.57
N ARG A 78 -8.76 2.21 -1.42
CA ARG A 78 -10.00 1.65 -0.85
C ARG A 78 -10.20 2.07 0.60
N LEU A 79 -9.13 2.14 1.39
CA LEU A 79 -9.19 2.64 2.78
C LEU A 79 -9.57 4.12 2.83
N GLU A 80 -9.03 4.95 1.93
CA GLU A 80 -9.42 6.35 1.82
C GLU A 80 -10.89 6.53 1.42
N VAL A 81 -11.38 5.71 0.47
CA VAL A 81 -12.80 5.72 0.09
C VAL A 81 -13.68 5.32 1.27
N ALA A 82 -13.28 4.31 2.03
CA ALA A 82 -14.00 3.90 3.24
C ALA A 82 -14.00 5.03 4.30
N ALA A 83 -12.86 5.68 4.54
CA ALA A 83 -12.76 6.81 5.46
C ALA A 83 -13.72 7.95 5.09
N ARG A 84 -13.77 8.33 3.80
CA ARG A 84 -14.69 9.36 3.30
C ARG A 84 -16.15 8.96 3.52
N SER A 85 -16.50 7.71 3.21
CA SER A 85 -17.86 7.21 3.44
C SER A 85 -18.28 7.27 4.91
N TYR A 86 -17.35 7.04 5.84
CA TYR A 86 -17.62 7.17 7.28
C TYR A 86 -17.84 8.63 7.67
N ALA A 87 -16.95 9.54 7.23
CA ALA A 87 -17.06 10.97 7.51
C ALA A 87 -18.37 11.57 6.95
N ASP A 88 -18.73 11.23 5.71
CA ASP A 88 -19.96 11.70 5.08
C ASP A 88 -21.22 11.21 5.82
N THR A 89 -21.19 9.97 6.31
CA THR A 89 -22.31 9.40 7.09
C THR A 89 -22.46 10.10 8.43
N ASP A 90 -21.34 10.34 9.12
CA ASP A 90 -21.34 11.02 10.42
C ASP A 90 -21.78 12.48 10.29
N GLU A 91 -21.32 13.20 9.25
CA GLU A 91 -21.76 14.56 8.98
C GLU A 91 -23.26 14.63 8.69
N GLN A 92 -23.80 13.72 7.88
CA GLN A 92 -25.24 13.66 7.59
C GLN A 92 -26.08 13.38 8.85
N ALA A 93 -25.59 12.51 9.73
CA ALA A 93 -26.22 12.24 11.02
C ALA A 93 -26.20 13.47 11.93
N ALA A 94 -25.05 14.14 12.05
CA ALA A 94 -24.89 15.37 12.83
C ALA A 94 -25.79 16.51 12.31
N GLN A 95 -25.87 16.69 10.99
CA GLN A 95 -26.76 17.68 10.37
C GLN A 95 -28.23 17.37 10.69
N SER A 96 -28.65 16.11 10.58
CA SER A 96 -30.02 15.69 10.91
C SER A 96 -30.36 15.93 12.37
N LEU A 97 -29.45 15.60 13.29
CA LEU A 97 -29.63 15.81 14.72
C LEU A 97 -29.70 17.30 15.07
N SER A 98 -28.84 18.12 14.47
CA SER A 98 -28.85 19.57 14.69
C SER A 98 -30.15 20.23 14.21
N ARG A 99 -30.75 19.75 13.11
CA ARG A 99 -32.06 20.23 12.62
C ARG A 99 -33.18 19.88 13.58
N LEU A 100 -33.15 18.70 14.20
CA LEU A 100 -34.12 18.28 15.20
C LEU A 100 -33.97 19.08 16.50
N GLY A 101 -32.74 19.29 16.95
CA GLY A 101 -32.44 20.09 18.16
C GLY A 101 -32.85 21.55 18.03
N ARG A 102 -32.73 22.14 16.84
CA ARG A 102 -33.11 23.53 16.56
C ARG A 102 -34.63 23.77 16.47
N ARG A 103 -35.44 22.70 16.50
CA ARG A 103 -36.92 22.75 16.50
C ARG A 103 -37.54 22.66 17.91
N ARG A 104 -36.73 22.55 18.97
CA ARG A 104 -37.15 22.68 20.36
C ARG A 104 -36.70 24.02 20.92
#